data_AF-A0A7T8KK33-F1
#
_entry.id   AF-A0A7T8KK33-F1
#
_cell.length_a   1.000
_cell.length_b   1.000
_cell.length_c   1.000
_cell.angle_alpha   90.00
_cell.angle_beta   90.00
_cell.angle_gamma   90.00
#
_symmetry.space_group_name_H-M   'P 1'
#
loop_
_entity.id
_entity.type
_entity.pdbx_description
1 polymer ?
#
loop_
_entity_poly.entity_id
_entity_poly.type
_entity_poly.pdbx_seq_one_letter_code
_entity_poly.pdbx_strand_id
1 'polypeptide(L)'
;MEKEKRHAMSPKEVIEFFNYPKSTVYDQWKAWNSFKKNDAHRKKRSRSLGATRTDEFVAEVKRKVNEDGNKSYAKLAAEMGCSKDHHQHHQQGPGLQFVQDSAPAHKSRETQAWLLENLPYHWSPDLWPPSSPDCNPLDYFFWGMVENPTNKHAHNTLDSLRAAIVEEFANMKKNVVAEACGLFRHRLEMVCRR
;
A
#
# COMPACT_ATOMS: atom_id res chain seq x y z
N MET A 1 -6.26 -3.60 25.48
CA MET A 1 -6.69 -3.58 24.07
C MET A 1 -5.89 -4.66 23.34
N GLU A 2 -6.40 -5.88 23.43
CA GLU A 2 -5.77 -7.10 22.94
C GLU A 2 -5.91 -7.15 21.42
N LYS A 3 -4.78 -7.22 20.71
CA LYS A 3 -4.80 -7.30 19.24
C LYS A 3 -5.33 -8.67 18.85
N GLU A 4 -6.54 -8.68 18.30
CA GLU A 4 -7.18 -9.84 17.71
C GLU A 4 -6.25 -10.48 16.66
N LYS A 5 -5.61 -11.59 17.03
CA LYS A 5 -4.75 -12.36 16.14
C LYS A 5 -5.66 -13.10 15.17
N ARG A 6 -5.82 -12.56 13.96
CA ARG A 6 -6.43 -13.32 12.84
C ARG A 6 -5.70 -14.67 12.74
N HIS A 7 -6.43 -15.76 12.96
CA HIS A 7 -5.88 -17.11 12.93
C HIS A 7 -5.52 -17.42 11.48
N ALA A 8 -4.23 -17.46 11.16
CA ALA A 8 -3.80 -17.83 9.81
C ALA A 8 -4.10 -19.33 9.61
N MET A 9 -4.80 -19.66 8.52
CA MET A 9 -5.08 -21.05 8.16
C MET A 9 -3.77 -21.84 8.04
N SER A 10 -3.74 -23.02 8.65
CA SER A 10 -2.65 -23.96 8.53
C SER A 10 -2.53 -24.48 7.09
N PRO A 11 -1.35 -24.95 6.66
CA PRO A 11 -1.18 -25.59 5.35
C PRO A 11 -2.19 -26.71 5.07
N LYS A 12 -2.59 -27.43 6.12
CA LYS A 12 -3.58 -28.50 6.02
C LYS A 12 -4.98 -27.93 5.72
N GLU A 13 -5.39 -26.88 6.43
CA GLU A 13 -6.66 -26.19 6.18
C GLU A 13 -6.68 -25.54 4.79
N VAL A 14 -5.55 -25.03 4.30
CA VAL A 14 -5.45 -24.49 2.94
C VAL A 14 -5.62 -25.58 1.88
N ILE A 15 -5.00 -26.76 2.07
CA ILE A 15 -5.17 -27.91 1.17
C ILE A 15 -6.63 -28.38 1.18
N GLU A 16 -7.22 -28.50 2.37
CA GLU A 16 -8.58 -29.03 2.54
C GLU A 16 -9.65 -28.05 2.02
N PHE A 17 -9.45 -26.75 2.21
CA PHE A 17 -10.41 -25.73 1.81
C PHE A 17 -10.32 -25.37 0.31
N PHE A 18 -9.10 -25.21 -0.22
CA PHE A 18 -8.89 -24.77 -1.60
C PHE A 18 -8.57 -25.93 -2.56
N ASN A 19 -8.46 -27.16 -2.06
CA ASN A 19 -8.11 -28.36 -2.82
C ASN A 19 -6.81 -28.24 -3.64
N TYR A 20 -5.84 -27.45 -3.15
CA TYR A 20 -4.55 -27.30 -3.82
C TYR A 20 -3.66 -28.53 -3.64
N PRO A 21 -2.79 -28.84 -4.62
CA PRO A 21 -1.79 -29.88 -4.47
C PRO A 21 -0.92 -29.64 -3.24
N LYS A 22 -0.72 -30.71 -2.45
CA LYS A 22 0.07 -30.68 -1.21
C LYS A 22 1.47 -30.10 -1.45
N SER A 23 2.12 -30.43 -2.56
CA SER A 23 3.44 -29.89 -2.92
C SER A 23 3.44 -28.36 -2.97
N THR A 24 2.51 -27.77 -3.74
CA THR A 24 2.38 -26.32 -3.92
C THR A 24 2.21 -25.58 -2.60
N VAL A 25 1.32 -26.06 -1.74
CA VAL A 25 1.04 -25.41 -0.45
C VAL A 25 2.27 -25.48 0.47
N TYR A 26 2.94 -26.63 0.54
CA TYR A 26 4.12 -26.78 1.38
C TYR A 26 5.35 -26.05 0.83
N ASP A 27 5.49 -25.90 -0.48
CA ASP A 27 6.56 -25.12 -1.10
C ASP A 27 6.41 -23.62 -0.81
N GLN A 28 5.20 -23.08 -0.98
CA GLN A 28 4.91 -21.69 -0.61
C GLN A 28 5.04 -21.45 0.90
N TRP A 29 4.56 -22.39 1.72
CA TRP A 29 4.71 -22.29 3.18
C TRP A 29 6.19 -22.30 3.60
N LYS A 30 7.04 -23.13 2.98
CA LYS A 30 8.48 -23.13 3.21
C LYS A 30 9.12 -21.80 2.80
N ALA A 31 8.78 -21.28 1.62
CA ALA A 31 9.27 -19.99 1.14
C ALA A 31 8.89 -18.83 2.09
N TRP A 32 7.64 -18.79 2.54
CA TRP A 32 7.14 -17.77 3.46
C TRP A 32 7.82 -17.83 4.84
N ASN A 33 8.04 -19.02 5.40
CA ASN A 33 8.75 -19.16 6.67
C ASN A 33 10.24 -18.81 6.55
N SER A 34 10.86 -19.11 5.42
CA SER A 34 12.23 -18.68 5.12
C SER A 34 12.31 -17.15 5.04
N PHE A 35 11.37 -16.51 4.32
CA PHE A 35 11.25 -15.06 4.27
C PHE A 35 11.07 -14.44 5.66
N LYS A 36 10.17 -14.97 6.50
CA LYS A 36 9.97 -14.49 7.87
C LYS A 36 11.21 -14.62 8.75
N LYS A 37 11.94 -15.74 8.64
CA LYS A 37 13.22 -15.92 9.35
C LYS A 37 14.23 -14.86 8.92
N ASN A 38 14.31 -14.56 7.63
CA ASN A 38 15.22 -13.53 7.11
C ASN A 38 14.79 -12.10 7.48
N ASP A 39 13.47 -11.82 7.53
CA ASP A 39 12.93 -10.53 7.96
C ASP A 39 13.23 -10.27 9.45
N ALA A 40 13.20 -11.30 10.29
CA ALA A 40 13.61 -11.20 11.70
C ALA A 40 15.11 -10.84 11.87
N HIS A 41 15.96 -11.15 10.88
CA HIS A 41 17.39 -10.82 10.87
C HIS A 41 17.69 -9.53 10.07
N ARG A 42 16.67 -8.90 9.47
CA ARG A 42 16.85 -7.66 8.73
C ARG A 42 17.26 -6.55 9.70
N LYS A 43 18.47 -6.01 9.53
CA LYS A 43 18.96 -4.86 10.30
C LYS A 43 17.88 -3.76 10.30
N LYS A 44 17.51 -3.27 11.49
CA LYS A 44 16.69 -2.06 11.62
C LYS A 44 17.37 -0.95 10.81
N ARG A 45 16.60 -0.24 9.98
CA ARG A 45 17.08 0.88 9.16
C ARG A 45 17.95 1.79 10.02
N SER A 46 19.10 2.19 9.49
CA SER A 46 19.89 3.26 10.09
C SER A 46 18.99 4.49 10.27
N ARG A 47 19.16 5.22 11.39
CA ARG A 47 18.60 6.57 11.51
C ARG A 47 19.15 7.38 10.33
N SER A 48 18.27 8.08 9.63
CA SER A 48 18.66 8.82 8.43
C SER A 48 19.80 9.79 8.74
N LEU A 49 20.87 9.70 7.95
CA LEU A 49 21.74 10.84 7.68
C LEU A 49 20.86 11.88 6.96
N GLY A 50 20.56 13.01 7.60
CA GLY A 50 19.78 14.08 6.96
C GLY A 50 18.94 14.96 7.89
N ALA A 51 18.74 14.58 9.16
CA ALA A 51 18.12 15.47 10.15
C ALA A 51 19.13 15.72 11.27
N THR A 52 20.06 16.65 11.03
CA THR A 52 20.96 17.14 12.07
C THR A 52 20.13 18.05 12.97
N ARG A 53 19.90 17.61 14.21
CA ARG A 53 19.27 18.44 15.24
C ARG A 53 20.26 19.57 15.55
N THR A 54 20.04 20.76 15.00
CA THR A 54 20.95 21.87 15.21
C THR A 54 20.77 22.45 16.62
N ASP A 55 21.83 22.98 17.20
CA ASP A 55 21.79 23.53 18.55
C ASP A 55 20.86 24.73 18.65
N GLU A 56 20.71 25.50 17.56
CA GLU A 56 19.76 26.61 17.44
C GLU A 56 18.32 26.12 17.54
N PHE A 57 17.99 25.00 16.87
CA PHE A 57 16.67 24.40 16.95
C PHE A 57 16.34 23.93 18.37
N VAL A 58 17.33 23.35 19.07
CA VAL A 58 17.15 22.93 20.47
C VAL A 58 16.96 24.12 21.40
N ALA A 59 17.73 25.19 21.20
CA ALA A 59 17.60 26.42 21.98
C ALA A 59 16.22 27.06 21.80
N GLU A 60 15.72 27.11 20.57
CA GLU A 60 14.41 27.70 20.25
C GLU A 60 13.24 26.88 20.83
N VAL A 61 13.30 25.55 20.75
CA VAL A 61 12.31 24.66 21.40
C VAL A 61 12.29 24.90 22.91
N LYS A 62 13.46 25.00 23.55
CA LYS A 62 13.56 25.26 24.99
C LYS A 62 12.98 26.63 25.37
N ARG A 63 13.27 27.67 24.57
CA ARG A 63 12.72 29.02 24.78
C ARG A 63 11.19 29.01 24.78
N LYS A 64 10.57 28.42 23.75
CA LYS A 64 9.11 28.37 23.61
C LYS A 64 8.41 27.55 24.70
N VAL A 65 9.04 26.49 25.20
CA VAL A 65 8.52 25.71 26.34
C VAL A 65 8.61 26.50 27.64
N ASN A 66 9.68 27.29 27.82
CA ASN A 66 9.82 28.15 29.00
C ASN A 66 8.85 29.34 28.98
N GLU A 67 8.49 29.85 27.79
CA GLU A 67 7.53 30.95 27.63
C GLU A 67 6.07 30.51 27.89
N ASP A 68 5.74 29.26 27.54
CA ASP A 68 4.41 28.69 27.77
C ASP A 68 4.53 27.20 28.08
N GLY A 69 4.70 26.90 29.38
CA GLY A 69 4.88 25.53 29.87
C GLY A 69 3.67 24.62 29.68
N ASN A 70 2.49 25.17 29.37
CA ASN A 70 1.27 24.41 29.08
C ASN A 70 1.04 24.23 27.57
N LYS A 71 1.94 24.72 26.72
CA LYS A 71 1.82 24.57 25.27
C LYS A 71 1.93 23.11 24.87
N SER A 72 0.91 22.60 24.18
CA SER A 72 0.94 21.22 23.67
C SER A 72 2.04 21.03 22.64
N TYR A 73 2.62 19.83 22.60
CA TYR A 73 3.66 19.47 21.63
C TYR A 73 3.20 19.68 20.16
N ALA A 74 1.91 19.50 19.88
CA ALA A 74 1.34 19.73 18.54
C ALA A 74 1.38 21.21 18.14
N LYS A 75 1.01 22.10 19.07
CA LYS A 75 1.05 23.56 18.84
C LYS A 75 2.48 24.06 18.70
N LEU A 76 3.39 23.54 19.53
CA LEU A 76 4.81 23.83 19.44
C LEU A 76 5.39 23.39 18.07
N ALA A 77 5.02 22.20 17.59
CA ALA A 77 5.46 21.70 16.29
C ALA A 77 4.95 22.59 15.14
N ALA A 78 3.68 23.01 15.17
CA ALA A 78 3.12 23.92 14.16
C ALA A 78 3.82 25.29 14.13
N GLU A 79 4.04 25.91 15.28
CA GLU A 79 4.77 27.19 15.37
C GLU A 79 6.22 27.09 14.87
N MET A 80 6.84 25.91 15.02
CA MET A 80 8.22 25.64 14.62
C MET A 80 8.34 25.17 13.15
N GLY A 81 7.25 25.19 12.38
CA GLY A 81 7.23 24.63 11.02
C GLY A 81 7.57 23.13 10.97
N CYS A 82 7.49 22.45 12.11
CA CYS A 82 7.74 21.02 12.31
C CYS A 82 6.45 20.22 12.35
N SER A 83 5.29 20.87 12.14
CA SER A 83 4.03 20.16 11.95
C SER A 83 4.23 19.16 10.83
N LYS A 84 3.71 17.95 11.06
CA LYS A 84 3.38 17.06 9.96
C LYS A 84 2.20 17.68 9.22
N ASP A 85 2.42 18.80 8.55
CA ASP A 85 1.53 19.21 7.48
C ASP A 85 1.80 18.24 6.33
N HIS A 86 1.35 17.00 6.52
CA HIS A 86 0.94 16.10 5.45
C HIS A 86 -0.39 16.59 4.85
N HIS A 87 -0.70 17.89 4.95
CA HIS A 87 -1.38 18.57 3.86
C HIS A 87 -0.39 18.64 2.69
N GLN A 88 -0.07 17.46 2.14
CA GLN A 88 0.33 17.36 0.75
C GLN A 88 -0.72 18.16 0.00
N HIS A 89 -0.29 19.26 -0.62
CA HIS A 89 -1.14 20.04 -1.49
C HIS A 89 -1.73 19.06 -2.51
N HIS A 90 -2.96 18.62 -2.27
CA HIS A 90 -3.75 17.91 -3.27
C HIS A 90 -4.12 18.96 -4.30
N GLN A 91 -3.20 19.19 -5.22
CA GLN A 91 -3.55 19.87 -6.45
C GLN A 91 -4.47 18.91 -7.21
N GLN A 92 -5.77 19.07 -7.02
CA GLN A 92 -6.79 18.49 -7.89
C GLN A 92 -6.66 19.23 -9.23
N GLY A 93 -5.72 18.79 -10.06
CA GLY A 93 -5.57 19.27 -11.44
C GLY A 93 -6.39 18.40 -12.39
N PRO A 94 -6.67 18.87 -13.62
CA PRO A 94 -7.39 18.10 -14.66
C PRO A 94 -6.57 16.92 -15.23
N GLY A 95 -5.62 16.38 -14.47
CA GLY A 95 -4.65 15.37 -14.89
C GLY A 95 -4.96 13.96 -14.37
N LEU A 96 -4.24 12.97 -14.93
CA LEU A 96 -4.27 11.59 -14.46
C LEU A 96 -3.78 11.52 -13.01
N GLN A 97 -4.61 10.96 -12.14
CA GLN A 97 -4.31 10.75 -10.72
C GLN A 97 -3.77 9.33 -10.52
N PHE A 98 -2.56 9.19 -9.98
CA PHE A 98 -2.05 7.89 -9.56
C PHE A 98 -2.66 7.46 -8.23
N VAL A 99 -3.17 6.23 -8.18
CA VAL A 99 -3.84 5.65 -7.01
C VAL A 99 -3.27 4.25 -6.77
N GLN A 100 -3.00 3.92 -5.51
CA GLN A 100 -2.53 2.60 -5.06
C GLN A 100 -3.10 2.31 -3.67
N ASP A 101 -3.14 1.04 -3.28
CA ASP A 101 -3.61 0.61 -1.97
C ASP A 101 -2.57 0.91 -0.86
N SER A 102 -3.01 0.84 0.40
CA SER A 102 -2.17 1.14 1.57
C SER A 102 -1.25 -0.03 1.99
N ALA A 103 -0.79 -0.87 1.07
CA ALA A 103 0.15 -1.95 1.37
C ALA A 103 1.45 -1.40 2.01
N PRO A 104 2.14 -2.17 2.88
CA PRO A 104 3.32 -1.65 3.60
C PRO A 104 4.45 -1.12 2.69
N ALA A 105 4.64 -1.73 1.52
CA ALA A 105 5.61 -1.27 0.53
C ALA A 105 5.23 0.10 -0.03
N HIS A 106 3.95 0.29 -0.38
CA HIS A 106 3.41 1.54 -0.91
C HIS A 106 3.47 2.67 0.12
N LYS A 107 3.29 2.35 1.40
CA LYS A 107 3.43 3.31 2.52
C LYS A 107 4.88 3.62 2.91
N SER A 108 5.86 3.00 2.26
CA SER A 108 7.25 3.23 2.64
C SER A 108 7.64 4.68 2.35
N ARG A 109 8.47 5.26 3.22
CA ARG A 109 8.97 6.63 3.03
C ARG A 109 9.75 6.80 1.72
N GLU A 110 10.47 5.77 1.29
CA GLU A 110 11.22 5.80 0.02
C GLU A 110 10.25 5.86 -1.17
N THR A 111 9.22 5.02 -1.16
CA THR A 111 8.18 5.02 -2.20
C THR A 111 7.43 6.34 -2.24
N GLN A 112 7.00 6.87 -1.09
CA GLN A 112 6.27 8.14 -1.04
C GLN A 112 7.13 9.35 -1.43
N ALA A 113 8.43 9.37 -1.07
CA ALA A 113 9.35 10.39 -1.54
C ALA A 113 9.51 10.35 -3.06
N TRP A 114 9.70 9.15 -3.61
CA TRP A 114 9.79 8.97 -5.06
C TRP A 114 8.51 9.42 -5.78
N LEU A 115 7.33 9.08 -5.27
CA LEU A 115 6.05 9.51 -5.86
C LEU A 115 5.87 11.02 -5.83
N LEU A 116 6.30 11.67 -4.74
CA LEU A 116 6.27 13.12 -4.63
C LEU A 116 7.19 13.81 -5.64
N GLU A 117 8.36 13.23 -5.90
CA GLU A 117 9.34 13.77 -6.84
C GLU A 117 8.96 13.52 -8.30
N ASN A 118 8.25 12.42 -8.60
CA ASN A 118 8.05 11.94 -9.97
C ASN A 118 6.60 12.05 -10.47
N LEU A 119 5.60 12.04 -9.59
CA LEU A 119 4.19 12.06 -9.95
C LEU A 119 3.51 13.32 -9.40
N PRO A 120 3.14 14.28 -10.27
CA PRO A 120 2.52 15.54 -9.82
C PRO A 120 1.18 15.31 -9.13
N TYR A 121 0.47 14.24 -9.49
CA TYR A 121 -0.83 13.87 -8.93
C TYR A 121 -0.81 12.41 -8.47
N HIS A 122 -0.61 12.18 -7.18
CA HIS A 122 -0.78 10.86 -6.56
C HIS A 122 -1.59 10.96 -5.26
N TRP A 123 -2.32 9.90 -4.92
CA TRP A 123 -3.01 9.81 -3.63
C TRP A 123 -2.02 9.51 -2.52
N SER A 124 -2.16 10.23 -1.41
CA SER A 124 -1.45 9.91 -0.18
C SER A 124 -1.98 8.57 0.36
N PRO A 125 -1.15 7.78 1.06
CA PRO A 125 -1.61 6.49 1.56
C PRO A 125 -2.70 6.58 2.62
N ASP A 126 -2.88 7.75 3.21
CA ASP A 126 -3.88 8.05 4.23
C ASP A 126 -5.27 8.31 3.62
N LEU A 127 -5.36 8.58 2.32
CA LEU A 127 -6.64 8.73 1.62
C LEU A 127 -7.32 7.39 1.33
N TRP A 128 -6.55 6.31 1.26
CA TRP A 128 -7.10 5.01 0.88
C TRP A 128 -7.73 4.30 2.10
N PRO A 129 -9.00 3.88 2.02
CA PRO A 129 -9.66 3.24 3.15
C PRO A 129 -9.00 1.88 3.47
N PRO A 130 -8.72 1.59 4.75
CA PRO A 130 -8.04 0.36 5.13
C PRO A 130 -8.86 -0.88 4.76
N SER A 131 -8.18 -1.93 4.30
CA SER A 131 -8.79 -3.23 3.94
C SER A 131 -9.96 -3.14 2.94
N SER A 132 -9.88 -2.23 1.96
CA SER A 132 -10.93 -1.99 0.97
C SER A 132 -10.53 -2.44 -0.44
N PRO A 133 -10.41 -3.76 -0.72
CA PRO A 133 -10.19 -4.25 -2.08
C PRO A 133 -11.37 -3.89 -3.00
N ASP A 134 -12.57 -3.73 -2.44
CA ASP A 134 -13.77 -3.29 -3.15
C ASP A 134 -13.63 -1.91 -3.81
N CYS A 135 -12.64 -1.11 -3.39
CA CYS A 135 -12.34 0.19 -3.96
C CYS A 135 -11.26 0.14 -5.05
N ASN A 136 -10.46 -0.93 -5.18
CA ASN A 136 -9.38 -0.99 -6.16
C ASN A 136 -9.87 -1.60 -7.48
N PRO A 137 -9.87 -0.84 -8.60
CA PRO A 137 -10.26 -1.39 -9.91
C PRO A 137 -9.48 -2.63 -10.30
N LEU A 138 -8.20 -2.72 -9.91
CA LEU A 138 -7.40 -3.92 -10.17
C LEU A 138 -8.00 -5.15 -9.46
N ASP A 139 -8.43 -4.99 -8.21
CA ASP A 139 -8.91 -6.09 -7.37
C ASP A 139 -10.36 -6.50 -7.70
N TYR A 140 -11.29 -5.55 -7.86
CA TYR A 140 -12.69 -5.90 -8.10
C TYR A 140 -13.01 -6.23 -9.57
N PHE A 141 -12.09 -5.95 -10.50
CA PHE A 141 -12.35 -6.12 -11.93
C PHE A 141 -11.19 -6.77 -12.69
N PHE A 142 -10.02 -6.13 -12.80
CA PHE A 142 -8.99 -6.59 -13.73
C PHE A 142 -8.48 -7.99 -13.41
N TRP A 143 -8.18 -8.27 -12.14
CA TRP A 143 -7.67 -9.59 -11.76
C TRP A 143 -8.71 -10.68 -12.04
N GLY A 144 -9.99 -10.46 -11.73
CA GLY A 144 -11.05 -11.42 -12.07
C GLY A 144 -11.24 -11.65 -13.57
N MET A 145 -11.00 -10.62 -14.39
CA MET A 145 -11.07 -10.73 -15.86
C MET A 145 -9.90 -11.49 -16.46
N VAL A 146 -8.70 -11.36 -15.90
CA VAL A 146 -7.46 -11.95 -16.46
C VAL A 146 -7.18 -13.34 -15.87
N GLU A 147 -7.49 -13.57 -14.59
CA GLU A 147 -7.16 -14.81 -13.89
C GLU A 147 -7.82 -16.03 -14.54
N ASN A 148 -9.12 -15.97 -14.83
CA ASN A 148 -9.85 -17.09 -15.41
C ASN A 148 -9.31 -17.49 -16.80
N PRO A 149 -9.15 -16.58 -17.79
CA PRO A 149 -8.57 -16.90 -19.08
C PRO A 149 -7.12 -17.42 -19.02
N THR A 150 -6.25 -16.75 -18.28
CA THR A 150 -4.84 -17.15 -18.15
C THR A 150 -4.72 -18.55 -17.55
N ASN A 151 -5.52 -18.87 -16.54
CA ASN A 151 -5.48 -20.18 -15.87
C ASN A 151 -6.26 -21.30 -16.60
N LYS A 152 -6.81 -21.05 -17.80
CA LYS A 152 -7.43 -22.12 -18.63
C LYS A 152 -6.42 -23.21 -19.01
N HIS A 153 -5.14 -22.87 -19.08
CA HIS A 153 -4.07 -23.77 -19.46
C HIS A 153 -2.95 -23.75 -18.43
N ALA A 154 -2.33 -24.91 -18.19
CA ALA A 154 -1.17 -24.98 -17.31
C ALA A 154 0.05 -24.35 -18.00
N HIS A 155 0.79 -23.51 -17.27
CA HIS A 155 2.02 -22.91 -17.73
C HIS A 155 3.22 -23.60 -17.07
N ASN A 156 4.11 -24.17 -17.88
CA ASN A 156 5.31 -24.86 -17.39
C ASN A 156 6.54 -23.95 -17.29
N THR A 157 6.43 -22.70 -17.75
CA THR A 157 7.51 -21.70 -17.69
C THR A 157 6.95 -20.34 -17.29
N LEU A 158 7.78 -19.52 -16.65
CA LEU A 158 7.45 -18.15 -16.29
C LEU A 158 7.13 -17.30 -17.54
N ASP A 159 7.84 -17.53 -18.64
CA ASP A 159 7.63 -16.76 -19.87
C ASP A 159 6.30 -17.10 -20.55
N SER A 160 5.88 -18.36 -20.51
CA SER A 160 4.54 -18.76 -21.01
C SER A 160 3.43 -18.09 -20.21
N LEU A 161 3.55 -18.05 -18.87
CA LEU A 161 2.57 -17.38 -18.01
C LEU A 161 2.55 -15.86 -18.27
N ARG A 162 3.73 -15.23 -18.37
CA ARG A 162 3.84 -13.79 -18.67
C ARG A 162 3.21 -13.45 -20.01
N ALA A 163 3.47 -14.25 -21.05
CA ALA A 163 2.91 -14.05 -22.38
C ALA A 163 1.37 -14.11 -22.34
N ALA A 164 0.81 -15.11 -21.66
CA ALA A 164 -0.64 -15.24 -21.52
C ALA A 164 -1.27 -14.05 -20.78
N ILE A 165 -0.67 -13.60 -19.68
CA ILE A 165 -1.13 -12.41 -18.95
C ILE A 165 -1.13 -11.17 -19.86
N VAL A 166 -0.01 -10.92 -20.57
CA VAL A 166 0.12 -9.77 -21.47
C VAL A 166 -0.90 -9.83 -22.61
N GLU A 167 -1.14 -11.00 -23.18
CA GLU A 167 -2.14 -11.21 -24.23
C GLU A 167 -3.56 -10.89 -23.74
N GLU A 168 -3.95 -11.39 -22.57
CA GLU A 168 -5.27 -11.11 -21.99
C GLU A 168 -5.47 -9.62 -21.69
N PHE A 169 -4.45 -8.93 -21.18
CA PHE A 169 -4.49 -7.48 -21.02
C PHE A 169 -4.60 -6.74 -22.36
N ALA A 170 -3.87 -7.18 -23.39
CA ALA A 170 -3.91 -6.57 -24.72
C ALA A 170 -5.27 -6.75 -25.42
N ASN A 171 -5.95 -7.87 -25.15
CA ASN A 171 -7.28 -8.18 -25.68
C ASN A 171 -8.42 -7.48 -24.93
N MET A 172 -8.13 -6.81 -23.80
CA MET A 172 -9.15 -6.14 -23.01
C MET A 172 -9.71 -4.91 -23.73
N LYS A 173 -11.03 -4.87 -23.90
CA LYS A 173 -11.68 -3.76 -24.59
C LYS A 173 -11.63 -2.49 -23.73
N LYS A 174 -11.17 -1.39 -24.34
CA LYS A 174 -11.01 -0.08 -23.66
C LYS A 174 -12.28 0.44 -23.01
N ASN A 175 -13.45 0.21 -23.61
CA ASN A 175 -14.73 0.65 -23.04
C ASN A 175 -15.07 -0.08 -21.73
N VAL A 176 -14.74 -1.37 -21.63
CA VAL A 176 -14.98 -2.16 -20.42
C VAL A 176 -14.05 -1.70 -19.30
N VAL A 177 -12.79 -1.39 -19.63
CA VAL A 177 -11.84 -0.78 -18.69
C VAL A 177 -12.36 0.57 -18.17
N ALA A 178 -12.84 1.43 -19.07
CA ALA A 178 -13.37 2.74 -18.71
C ALA A 178 -14.61 2.62 -17.80
N GLU A 179 -15.52 1.68 -18.11
CA GLU A 179 -16.69 1.39 -17.29
C GLU A 179 -16.31 0.89 -15.89
N ALA A 180 -15.38 -0.07 -15.81
CA ALA A 180 -14.86 -0.57 -14.54
C ALA A 180 -14.26 0.56 -13.69
N CYS A 181 -13.36 1.37 -14.26
CA CYS A 181 -12.81 2.54 -13.58
C CYS A 181 -13.88 3.55 -13.16
N GLY A 182 -14.94 3.72 -13.96
CA GLY A 182 -16.08 4.59 -13.63
C GLY A 182 -16.84 4.17 -12.37
N LEU A 183 -16.82 2.89 -12.00
CA LEU A 183 -17.44 2.38 -10.78
C LEU A 183 -16.68 2.78 -9.51
N PHE A 184 -15.45 3.26 -9.62
CA PHE A 184 -14.59 3.61 -8.48
C PHE A 184 -15.30 4.54 -7.47
N ARG A 185 -15.89 5.64 -7.96
CA ARG A 185 -16.58 6.61 -7.10
C ARG A 185 -17.77 6.00 -6.38
N HIS A 186 -18.61 5.26 -7.11
CA HIS A 186 -19.77 4.61 -6.54
C HIS A 186 -19.37 3.61 -5.43
N ARG A 187 -18.32 2.81 -5.69
CA ARG A 187 -17.80 1.84 -4.71
C ARG A 187 -17.25 2.52 -3.45
N LEU A 188 -16.53 3.64 -3.60
CA LEU A 188 -16.11 4.46 -2.46
C LEU A 188 -17.29 4.98 -1.65
N GLU A 189 -18.32 5.51 -2.30
CA GLU A 189 -19.53 6.00 -1.63
C GLU A 189 -20.23 4.88 -0.85
N MET A 190 -20.24 3.66 -1.38
CA MET A 190 -20.81 2.50 -0.70
C MET A 190 -20.01 2.08 0.55
N VAL A 191 -18.69 2.25 0.55
CA VAL A 191 -17.85 2.00 1.73
C VAL A 191 -18.03 3.09 2.79
N CYS A 192 -18.13 4.36 2.40
CA CYS A 192 -18.30 5.48 3.33
C CYS A 192 -19.68 5.54 3.99
N ARG A 193 -20.69 4.84 3.44
CA ARG A 193 -22.06 4.78 3.99
C ARG A 193 -22.29 3.65 4.99
N ARG A 194 -21.28 2.81 5.25
CA ARG A 194 -21.33 1.74 6.26
C ARG A 194 -20.89 2.26 7.62
#